data_AF-A0A7S3T8S1-F1
#
_entry.id   AF-A0A7S3T8S1-F1
#
_cell.length_a   1.000
_cell.length_b   1.000
_cell.length_c   1.000
_cell.angle_alpha   90.00
_cell.angle_beta   90.00
_cell.angle_gamma   90.00
#
_symmetry.space_group_name_H-M   'P 1'
#
loop_
_entity.id
_entity.type
_entity.pdbx_description
1 polymer ?
#
loop_
_entity_poly.entity_id
_entity_poly.type
_entity_poly.pdbx_seq_one_letter_code
_entity_poly.pdbx_strand_id
1 'polypeptide(L)'
;TANVGLSYDYQFIDVEDFNGVGESSPEPYFYQNLGEAEYCVALFMYMRLLGYPANKISILSTYNGQKALIRDVVRQRCAWNPLFGEPAKITTTDRYQGQQNDYIIVSLVRTNHVGHLRV
;
A
#
# COMPACT_ATOMS: atom_id res chain seq x y z
N THR A 1 -9.86 -6.26 20.02
CA THR A 1 -10.04 -7.54 19.30
C THR A 1 -8.86 -7.70 18.37
N ALA A 2 -8.27 -8.88 18.26
CA ALA A 2 -7.09 -9.10 17.41
C ALA A 2 -7.45 -8.99 15.92
N ASN A 3 -6.46 -8.68 15.09
CA ASN A 3 -6.57 -8.68 13.64
C ASN A 3 -6.63 -10.14 13.11
N VAL A 4 -7.80 -10.60 12.68
CA VAL A 4 -7.99 -11.94 12.10
C VAL A 4 -7.00 -12.20 10.95
N GLY A 5 -6.27 -13.32 11.04
CA GLY A 5 -5.28 -13.71 10.02
C GLY A 5 -3.96 -12.95 10.08
N LEU A 6 -3.78 -12.04 11.04
CA LEU A 6 -2.51 -11.34 11.29
C LEU A 6 -2.10 -11.54 12.76
N SER A 7 -0.89 -12.08 12.97
CA SER A 7 -0.42 -12.40 14.33
C SER A 7 -0.14 -11.17 15.21
N TYR A 8 0.04 -10.00 14.60
CA TYR A 8 0.39 -8.76 15.31
C TYR A 8 -0.52 -7.62 14.86
N ASP A 9 -0.73 -6.65 15.76
CA ASP A 9 -1.57 -5.48 15.47
C ASP A 9 -0.90 -4.50 14.49
N TYR A 10 0.44 -4.49 14.47
CA TYR A 10 1.28 -3.78 13.50
C TYR A 10 2.51 -4.62 13.18
N GLN A 11 3.01 -4.50 11.95
CA GLN A 11 4.19 -5.23 11.46
C GLN A 11 4.94 -4.34 10.47
N PHE A 12 6.27 -4.47 10.48
CA PHE A 12 7.11 -3.97 9.40
C PHE A 12 7.50 -5.15 8.53
N ILE A 13 7.24 -5.02 7.23
CA ILE A 13 7.55 -6.06 6.25
C ILE A 13 8.71 -5.55 5.40
N ASP A 14 9.82 -6.28 5.41
CA ASP A 14 10.92 -6.00 4.52
C ASP A 14 10.54 -6.47 3.11
N VAL A 15 10.77 -5.62 2.12
CA VAL A 15 10.44 -5.87 0.71
C VAL A 15 11.71 -5.69 -0.10
N GLU A 16 12.36 -6.82 -0.40
CA GLU A 16 13.54 -6.87 -1.24
C GLU A 16 13.23 -6.51 -2.70
N ASP A 17 14.29 -6.36 -3.50
CA ASP A 17 14.19 -6.02 -4.91
C ASP A 17 13.31 -7.01 -5.69
N PHE A 18 12.28 -6.48 -6.35
CA PHE A 18 11.39 -7.27 -7.19
C PHE A 18 11.89 -7.28 -8.63
N ASN A 19 12.17 -8.47 -9.18
CA ASN A 19 12.83 -8.63 -10.48
C ASN A 19 14.17 -7.87 -10.57
N GLY A 20 14.91 -7.78 -9.45
CA GLY A 20 16.18 -7.05 -9.37
C GLY A 20 16.02 -5.52 -9.36
N VAL A 21 14.81 -5.01 -9.10
CA VAL A 21 14.50 -3.58 -9.01
C VAL A 21 13.77 -3.27 -7.71
N GLY A 22 14.36 -2.43 -6.87
CA GLY A 22 13.72 -1.82 -5.70
C GLY A 22 12.94 -0.55 -6.07
N GLU A 23 13.44 0.61 -5.64
CA GLU A 23 12.88 1.90 -6.06
C GLU A 23 13.19 2.21 -7.53
N SER A 24 12.21 2.76 -8.25
CA SER A 24 12.33 3.25 -9.62
C SER A 24 11.76 4.66 -9.75
N SER A 25 12.23 5.39 -10.77
CA SER A 25 11.80 6.77 -11.04
C SER A 25 11.68 6.98 -12.56
N PRO A 26 10.53 6.63 -13.17
CA PRO A 26 10.32 6.80 -14.61
C PRO A 26 10.36 8.27 -15.04
N GLU A 27 9.93 9.17 -14.15
CA GLU A 27 10.09 10.62 -14.30
C GLU A 27 10.86 11.19 -13.11
N PRO A 28 11.58 12.33 -13.25
CA PRO A 28 12.24 12.98 -12.13
C PRO A 28 11.28 13.25 -10.97
N TYR A 29 11.69 12.90 -9.75
CA TYR A 29 10.91 13.05 -8.50
C TYR A 29 9.65 12.17 -8.40
N PHE A 30 9.44 11.27 -9.36
CA PHE A 30 8.31 10.35 -9.39
C PHE A 30 8.73 8.96 -8.90
N TYR A 31 8.92 8.84 -7.59
CA TYR A 31 9.38 7.60 -6.97
C TYR A 31 8.27 6.55 -6.87
N GLN A 32 8.63 5.32 -7.22
CA GLN A 32 7.78 4.15 -7.21
C GLN A 32 8.57 2.92 -6.76
N ASN A 33 7.86 1.91 -6.27
CA ASN A 33 8.40 0.59 -5.97
C ASN A 33 7.31 -0.44 -6.31
N LEU A 34 7.52 -1.19 -7.39
CA LEU A 34 6.54 -2.16 -7.90
C LEU A 34 6.36 -3.34 -6.94
N GLY A 35 7.44 -3.81 -6.32
CA GLY A 35 7.39 -4.88 -5.32
C GLY A 35 6.50 -4.49 -4.15
N GLU A 36 6.72 -3.31 -3.56
CA GLU A 36 5.87 -2.81 -2.48
C GLU A 36 4.41 -2.62 -2.93
N ALA A 37 4.18 -2.12 -4.15
CA ALA A 37 2.82 -1.89 -4.65
C ALA A 37 2.05 -3.22 -4.80
N GLU A 38 2.67 -4.25 -5.39
CA GLU A 38 2.08 -5.59 -5.51
C GLU A 38 1.86 -6.22 -4.12
N TYR A 39 2.80 -6.08 -3.19
CA TYR A 39 2.63 -6.58 -1.81
C TYR A 39 1.47 -5.90 -1.09
N CYS A 40 1.34 -4.57 -1.19
CA CYS A 40 0.24 -3.83 -0.58
C CYS A 40 -1.13 -4.31 -1.11
N VAL A 41 -1.24 -4.52 -2.42
CA VAL A 41 -2.49 -4.98 -3.05
C VAL A 41 -2.76 -6.44 -2.73
N ALA A 42 -1.74 -7.30 -2.71
CA ALA A 42 -1.88 -8.70 -2.31
C ALA A 42 -2.35 -8.83 -0.85
N LEU A 43 -1.79 -8.03 0.06
CA LEU A 43 -2.24 -7.99 1.46
C LEU A 43 -3.68 -7.50 1.58
N PHE A 44 -4.06 -6.45 0.85
CA PHE A 44 -5.44 -6.00 0.78
C PHE A 44 -6.39 -7.12 0.30
N MET A 45 -6.01 -7.82 -0.77
CA MET A 45 -6.79 -8.96 -1.28
C MET A 45 -6.91 -10.09 -0.25
N TYR A 46 -5.83 -10.40 0.46
CA TYR A 46 -5.84 -11.38 1.55
C TYR A 46 -6.81 -11.00 2.66
N MET A 47 -6.75 -9.75 3.14
CA MET A 47 -7.69 -9.25 4.16
C MET A 47 -9.15 -9.33 3.67
N ARG A 48 -9.40 -9.00 2.40
CA ARG A 48 -10.74 -9.11 1.79
C ARG A 48 -11.25 -10.55 1.77
N LEU A 49 -10.39 -11.55 1.50
CA LEU A 49 -10.76 -12.96 1.54
C LEU A 49 -11.10 -13.45 2.96
N LEU A 50 -10.48 -12.85 3.98
CA LEU A 50 -10.80 -13.12 5.39
C LEU A 50 -12.09 -12.42 5.86
N GLY A 51 -12.75 -11.65 5.00
CA GLY A 51 -14.01 -10.97 5.29
C GLY A 51 -13.86 -9.55 5.83
N TYR A 52 -12.67 -8.95 5.76
CA TYR A 52 -12.48 -7.56 6.18
C TYR A 52 -13.27 -6.61 5.27
N PRO A 53 -14.06 -5.66 5.80
CA PRO A 53 -14.77 -4.69 4.97
C PRO A 53 -13.81 -3.78 4.20
N ALA A 54 -13.98 -3.65 2.89
CA ALA A 54 -13.08 -2.84 2.05
C ALA A 54 -13.06 -1.35 2.47
N ASN A 55 -14.20 -0.82 2.92
CA ASN A 55 -14.33 0.55 3.42
C ASN A 55 -13.58 0.79 4.75
N LYS A 56 -13.11 -0.26 5.42
CA LYS A 56 -12.31 -0.18 6.65
C LYS A 56 -10.80 -0.23 6.41
N ILE A 57 -10.38 -0.43 5.16
CA ILE A 57 -8.97 -0.54 4.78
C ILE A 57 -8.57 0.67 3.93
N SER A 58 -7.51 1.38 4.32
CA SER A 58 -6.88 2.43 3.52
C SER A 58 -5.45 2.06 3.18
N ILE A 59 -5.02 2.36 1.96
CA ILE A 59 -3.62 2.21 1.53
C ILE A 59 -2.99 3.59 1.40
N LEU A 60 -1.87 3.78 2.10
CA LEU A 60 -1.13 5.03 2.15
C LEU A 60 0.25 4.87 1.51
N SER A 61 0.74 5.96 0.93
CA SER A 61 2.14 6.05 0.52
C SER A 61 2.73 7.43 0.81
N THR A 62 4.05 7.52 0.90
CA THR A 62 4.76 8.79 1.05
C THR A 62 4.93 9.56 -0.26
N TYR A 63 4.78 8.90 -1.42
CA TYR A 63 5.01 9.50 -2.73
C TYR A 63 3.78 9.44 -3.63
N ASN A 64 3.56 10.51 -4.40
CA ASN A 64 2.47 10.57 -5.38
C ASN A 64 2.63 9.54 -6.50
N GLY A 65 3.87 9.25 -6.91
CA GLY A 65 4.16 8.23 -7.92
C GLY A 65 3.73 6.85 -7.48
N GLN A 66 4.07 6.47 -6.25
CA GLN A 66 3.62 5.21 -5.67
C GLN A 66 2.11 5.14 -5.47
N LYS A 67 1.46 6.22 -5.01
CA LYS A 67 -0.01 6.26 -4.93
C LYS A 67 -0.66 5.96 -6.28
N ALA A 68 -0.12 6.51 -7.36
CA ALA A 68 -0.61 6.23 -8.72
C ALA A 68 -0.39 4.75 -9.08
N LEU A 69 0.82 4.23 -8.83
CA LEU A 69 1.14 2.82 -9.11
C LEU A 69 0.22 1.84 -8.35
N ILE A 70 0.04 2.03 -7.04
CA ILE A 70 -0.85 1.21 -6.22
C ILE A 70 -2.27 1.23 -6.79
N ARG A 71 -2.76 2.40 -7.22
CA ARG A 71 -4.10 2.51 -7.82
C ARG A 71 -4.20 1.74 -9.13
N ASP A 72 -3.17 1.76 -9.95
CA ASP A 72 -3.14 1.01 -11.20
C ASP A 72 -3.10 -0.51 -10.94
N VAL A 73 -2.28 -0.95 -9.96
CA VAL A 73 -2.24 -2.37 -9.54
C VAL A 73 -3.59 -2.82 -8.98
N VAL A 74 -4.26 -2.02 -8.13
CA VAL A 74 -5.62 -2.34 -7.63
C VAL A 74 -6.61 -2.52 -8.79
N ARG A 75 -6.61 -1.59 -9.75
CA ARG A 75 -7.51 -1.64 -10.91
C ARG A 75 -7.28 -2.87 -11.78
N GLN A 76 -6.02 -3.23 -11.98
CA GLN A 76 -5.64 -4.38 -12.79
C GLN A 76 -5.92 -5.70 -12.07
N ARG A 77 -5.63 -5.79 -10.77
CA ARG A 77 -5.64 -7.05 -10.01
C ARG A 77 -7.00 -7.39 -9.41
N CYS A 78 -7.72 -6.43 -8.84
CA CYS A 78 -8.84 -6.77 -7.96
C CYS A 78 -10.09 -5.87 -8.06
N ALA A 79 -9.99 -4.63 -8.54
CA ALA A 79 -11.10 -3.67 -8.50
C ALA A 79 -12.38 -4.15 -9.21
N TRP A 80 -12.21 -4.87 -10.33
CA TRP A 80 -13.31 -5.40 -11.14
C TRP A 80 -14.05 -6.59 -10.49
N ASN A 81 -13.45 -7.21 -9.46
CA ASN A 81 -14.00 -8.40 -8.82
C ASN A 81 -14.80 -8.01 -7.57
N PRO A 82 -16.12 -8.32 -7.50
CA PRO A 82 -16.97 -7.98 -6.36
C PRO A 82 -16.50 -8.53 -5.01
N LEU A 83 -15.74 -9.62 -5.00
CA LEU A 83 -15.17 -10.18 -3.77
C LEU A 83 -14.16 -9.23 -3.14
N PHE A 84 -13.38 -8.52 -3.95
CA PHE A 84 -12.33 -7.63 -3.48
C PHE A 84 -12.80 -6.16 -3.45
N GLY A 85 -13.31 -5.65 -4.56
CA GLY A 85 -13.62 -4.23 -4.73
C GLY A 85 -12.38 -3.33 -4.62
N GLU A 86 -12.59 -2.10 -4.16
CA GLU A 86 -11.52 -1.11 -3.93
C GLU A 86 -11.40 -0.78 -2.43
N PRO A 87 -10.19 -0.47 -1.93
CA PRO A 87 -10.01 0.03 -0.58
C PRO A 87 -10.70 1.39 -0.40
N ALA A 88 -11.01 1.75 0.85
CA ALA A 88 -11.66 3.01 1.20
C ALA A 88 -10.94 4.24 0.64
N LYS A 89 -9.60 4.22 0.68
CA LYS A 89 -8.78 5.30 0.17
C LYS A 89 -7.41 4.79 -0.28
N ILE A 90 -6.93 5.34 -1.39
CA ILE A 90 -5.54 5.25 -1.84
C ILE A 90 -5.01 6.67 -1.95
N THR A 91 -4.21 7.10 -0.97
CA THR A 91 -3.75 8.49 -0.88
C THR A 91 -2.34 8.58 -0.31
N THR A 92 -1.74 9.76 -0.40
CA THR A 92 -0.49 10.05 0.26
C THR A 92 -0.70 10.37 1.75
N THR A 93 0.31 10.12 2.59
CA THR A 93 0.25 10.30 4.05
C THR A 93 -0.01 11.74 4.47
N ASP A 94 0.56 12.72 3.77
CA ASP A 94 0.30 14.16 3.93
C ASP A 94 -1.20 14.50 3.77
N ARG A 95 -1.85 13.93 2.74
CA ARG A 95 -3.28 14.13 2.47
C ARG A 95 -4.21 13.33 3.38
N TYR A 96 -3.64 12.46 4.21
CA TYR A 96 -4.38 11.64 5.16
C TYR A 96 -4.30 12.18 6.60
N GLN A 97 -3.59 13.29 6.83
CA GLN A 97 -3.50 13.91 8.14
C GLN A 97 -4.90 14.27 8.68
N GLY A 98 -5.16 13.89 9.94
CA GLY A 98 -6.45 14.09 10.61
C GLY A 98 -7.55 13.10 10.20
N GLN A 99 -7.27 12.15 9.31
CA GLN A 99 -8.19 11.06 8.97
C GLN A 99 -7.74 9.76 9.62
N GLN A 100 -8.70 8.87 9.87
CA GLN A 100 -8.47 7.56 10.48
C GLN A 100 -9.27 6.50 9.73
N ASN A 101 -8.73 5.28 9.68
CA ASN A 101 -9.44 4.08 9.30
C ASN A 101 -8.97 2.93 10.18
N ASP A 102 -9.76 1.87 10.28
CA ASP A 102 -9.48 0.76 11.20
C ASP A 102 -8.18 0.03 10.79
N TYR A 103 -7.92 -0.09 9.48
CA TYR A 103 -6.74 -0.76 8.95
C TYR A 103 -6.01 0.11 7.95
N ILE A 104 -4.69 0.24 8.16
CA ILE A 104 -3.81 1.05 7.33
C ILE A 104 -2.69 0.16 6.77
N ILE A 105 -2.56 0.13 5.45
CA ILE A 105 -1.41 -0.47 4.75
C ILE A 105 -0.53 0.69 4.27
N VAL A 106 0.77 0.68 4.58
CA VAL A 106 1.68 1.79 4.23
C VAL A 106 2.82 1.28 3.35
N SER A 107 3.06 1.96 2.23
CA SER A 107 4.24 1.79 1.38
C SER A 107 5.20 2.98 1.56
N LEU A 108 6.44 2.68 1.95
CA LEU A 108 7.49 3.68 2.24
C LEU A 108 8.33 4.01 1.01
N VAL A 109 8.34 3.14 0.01
CA VAL A 109 8.87 3.29 -1.36
C VAL A 109 10.38 3.31 -1.47
N ARG A 110 11.04 4.09 -0.61
CA ARG A 110 12.45 4.40 -0.78
C ARG A 110 13.32 3.30 -0.18
N THR A 111 14.22 2.77 -0.99
CA THR A 111 15.20 1.76 -0.58
C THR A 111 16.63 2.30 -0.57
N ASN A 112 16.94 3.32 -1.39
CA ASN A 112 18.31 3.86 -1.49
C ASN A 112 18.62 4.96 -0.47
N HIS A 113 17.61 5.75 -0.09
CA HIS A 113 17.76 6.85 0.86
C HIS A 113 16.46 7.06 1.63
N VAL A 114 16.54 7.42 2.91
CA VAL A 114 15.39 7.58 3.82
C VAL A 114 14.31 8.58 3.33
N GLY A 115 14.64 9.46 2.37
CA GLY A 115 13.64 10.28 1.69
C GLY A 115 12.99 11.34 2.61
N HIS A 116 11.69 11.59 2.44
CA HIS A 116 10.92 12.59 3.21
C HIS A 116 10.55 12.13 4.64
N LEU A 117 10.78 10.86 4.98
CA LEU A 117 10.56 10.33 6.33
C LEU A 117 11.74 10.70 7.22
N ARG A 118 11.77 11.91 7.76
CA ARG A 118 12.66 12.21 8.90
C ARG A 118 11.94 11.85 10.18
N VAL A 119 12.44 10.82 10.86
CA VAL A 119 12.05 10.47 12.24
C VAL A 119 12.65 11.49 13.19
#